data_AF-A0A6J2BJY6-F1
#
_entry.id   AF-A0A6J2BJY6-F1
#
_cell.length_a   1.000
_cell.length_b   1.000
_cell.length_c   1.000
_cell.angle_alpha   90.00
_cell.angle_beta   90.00
_cell.angle_gamma   90.00
#
_symmetry.space_group_name_H-M   'P 1'
#
loop_
_entity.id
_entity.type
_entity.pdbx_description
1 polymer ?
#
loop_
_entity_poly.entity_id
_entity_poly.type
_entity_poly.pdbx_seq_one_letter_code
_entity_poly.pdbx_strand_id
1 'polypeptide(L)'
;MAGPEWESLEQCLEKHLPPADLREVKRILYGKETRKLDLPSRAFEAASEGDFELQGYAFEAAEEQLRPPRTVRVGLVQNRTPLPADAPVAKQVTALHRRIESIVEVAAVCGVNIICFQEAWTMPFAFCTREKLPWTEFAESAEDGPTSRFCQKLAKKHNMVVVSPILERDREHGDVLWNTAVVISNSGAVLGKTRKNHIPRVGDFNESTYYMEGNLGHPVFQTQFGRIAVNICYGRHHPLNWLMYSINGAEIIFNPSATIGALSESLWPVEARNAAIANHCFTCAINRVGKEYFPNEFTSGDGKKDAQMSQNISMDCLGFLRLQLVLI
;
A
#
# COMPACT_ATOMS: atom_id res chain seq x y z
N MET A 1 -16.46 -14.80 8.95
CA MET A 1 -16.64 -13.82 7.87
C MET A 1 -17.74 -12.89 8.32
N ALA A 2 -17.52 -11.58 8.22
CA ALA A 2 -18.58 -10.61 8.47
C ALA A 2 -19.76 -10.91 7.51
N GLY A 3 -21.00 -10.78 7.98
CA GLY A 3 -22.18 -11.06 7.18
C GLY A 3 -22.29 -10.13 5.96
N PRO A 4 -23.15 -10.45 4.98
CA PRO A 4 -23.34 -9.65 3.76
C PRO A 4 -23.79 -8.19 3.99
N GLU A 5 -24.11 -7.80 5.23
CA GLU A 5 -24.49 -6.43 5.63
C GLU A 5 -23.37 -5.64 6.34
N TRP A 6 -22.19 -6.22 6.55
CA TRP A 6 -21.09 -5.50 7.19
C TRP A 6 -20.33 -4.67 6.16
N GLU A 7 -20.62 -3.37 6.17
CA GLU A 7 -19.87 -2.36 5.44
C GLU A 7 -18.60 -1.99 6.21
N SER A 8 -18.57 -1.09 7.20
CA SER A 8 -17.36 -0.83 8.04
C SER A 8 -17.64 -0.84 9.53
N LEU A 9 -16.54 -0.86 10.29
CA LEU A 9 -16.49 -0.51 11.69
C LEU A 9 -17.03 0.90 11.90
N GLU A 10 -16.57 1.91 11.16
CA GLU A 10 -17.00 3.30 11.36
C GLU A 10 -18.49 3.46 11.09
N GLN A 11 -19.00 2.93 9.98
CA GLN A 11 -20.42 3.00 9.68
C GLN A 11 -21.25 2.21 10.69
N CYS A 12 -20.77 1.05 11.13
CA CYS A 12 -21.43 0.28 12.17
C CYS A 12 -21.53 1.09 13.48
N LEU A 13 -20.41 1.66 13.93
CA LEU A 13 -20.35 2.51 15.12
C LEU A 13 -21.26 3.72 14.98
N GLU A 14 -21.22 4.42 13.84
CA GLU A 14 -22.05 5.60 13.56
C GLU A 14 -23.55 5.28 13.52
N LYS A 15 -23.92 4.12 12.98
CA LYS A 15 -25.31 3.68 12.89
C LYS A 15 -25.90 3.23 14.23
N HIS A 16 -25.08 2.74 15.16
CA HIS A 16 -25.57 2.04 16.36
C HIS A 16 -25.23 2.72 17.69
N LEU A 17 -24.29 3.68 17.72
CA LEU A 17 -23.92 4.38 18.96
C LEU A 17 -24.53 5.79 19.03
N PRO A 18 -25.07 6.20 20.20
CA PRO A 18 -25.43 7.59 20.45
C PRO A 18 -24.23 8.53 20.24
N PRO A 19 -24.45 9.81 19.84
CA PRO A 19 -23.34 10.72 19.54
C PRO A 19 -22.32 10.94 20.66
N ALA A 20 -22.74 10.84 21.93
CA ALA A 20 -21.81 10.95 23.07
C ALA A 20 -20.90 9.72 23.19
N ASP A 21 -21.48 8.52 23.12
CA ASP A 21 -20.75 7.26 23.18
C ASP A 21 -19.85 7.08 21.96
N LEU A 22 -20.34 7.43 20.77
CA LEU A 22 -19.57 7.40 19.53
C LEU A 22 -18.30 8.24 19.63
N ARG A 23 -18.38 9.46 20.19
CA ARG A 23 -17.21 10.31 20.40
C ARG A 23 -16.18 9.65 21.33
N GLU A 24 -16.63 9.06 22.43
CA GLU A 24 -15.73 8.43 23.39
C GLU A 24 -15.11 7.14 22.85
N VAL A 25 -15.90 6.32 22.14
CA VAL A 25 -15.41 5.13 21.45
C VAL A 25 -14.40 5.52 20.38
N LYS A 26 -14.68 6.53 19.55
CA LYS A 26 -13.72 7.03 18.55
C LYS A 26 -12.45 7.57 19.21
N ARG A 27 -12.56 8.24 20.36
CA ARG A 27 -11.40 8.74 21.13
C ARG A 27 -10.45 7.61 21.56
N ILE A 28 -11.01 6.50 22.00
CA ILE A 28 -10.24 5.32 22.43
C ILE A 28 -9.68 4.57 21.22
N LEU A 29 -10.51 4.31 20.21
CA LEU A 29 -10.14 3.49 19.05
C LEU A 29 -9.19 4.19 18.08
N TYR A 30 -9.34 5.48 17.80
CA TYR A 30 -8.55 6.20 16.80
C TYR A 30 -7.63 7.25 17.41
N GLY A 31 -7.97 7.77 18.59
CA GLY A 31 -7.27 8.88 19.22
C GLY A 31 -8.03 10.20 19.00
N LYS A 32 -7.32 11.27 18.66
CA LYS A 32 -7.96 12.55 18.35
C LYS A 32 -8.78 12.44 17.06
N GLU A 33 -9.98 13.01 17.04
CA GLU A 33 -10.78 13.12 15.82
C GLU A 33 -10.00 13.92 14.77
N THR A 34 -9.80 13.31 13.61
CA THR A 34 -9.05 13.90 12.50
C THR A 34 -9.96 14.80 11.69
N ARG A 35 -9.51 16.02 11.39
CA ARG A 35 -10.25 16.95 10.54
C ARG A 35 -10.31 16.41 9.11
N LYS A 36 -11.50 16.36 8.51
CA LYS A 36 -11.65 16.04 7.08
C LYS A 36 -11.08 17.18 6.23
N LEU A 37 -10.38 16.83 5.16
CA LEU A 37 -9.91 17.80 4.17
C LEU A 37 -11.05 18.21 3.26
N ASP A 38 -11.12 19.50 2.96
CA ASP A 38 -11.94 20.01 1.87
C ASP A 38 -11.20 19.74 0.55
N LEU A 39 -11.63 18.69 -0.16
CA LEU A 39 -11.04 18.26 -1.42
C LEU A 39 -11.82 18.87 -2.60
N PRO A 40 -11.16 19.18 -3.74
CA PRO A 40 -11.84 19.80 -4.88
C PRO A 40 -13.02 18.96 -5.39
N SER A 41 -14.17 19.56 -5.68
CA SER A 41 -15.37 18.83 -6.17
C SER A 41 -15.08 17.98 -7.42
N ARG A 42 -14.29 18.53 -8.35
CA ARG A 42 -13.83 17.81 -9.56
C ARG A 42 -13.05 16.52 -9.26
N ALA A 43 -12.40 16.44 -8.08
CA ALA A 43 -11.70 15.23 -7.65
C ALA A 43 -12.69 14.13 -7.23
N PHE A 44 -13.76 14.51 -6.54
CA PHE A 44 -14.85 13.58 -6.19
C PHE A 44 -15.61 13.12 -7.43
N GLU A 45 -15.89 14.02 -8.39
CA GLU A 45 -16.50 13.66 -9.68
C GLU A 45 -15.64 12.64 -10.42
N ALA A 46 -14.35 12.93 -10.59
CA ALA A 46 -13.42 12.02 -11.27
C ALA A 46 -13.23 10.69 -10.51
N ALA A 47 -13.25 10.69 -9.18
CA ALA A 47 -13.20 9.47 -8.38
C ALA A 47 -14.47 8.61 -8.56
N SER A 48 -15.63 9.26 -8.60
CA SER A 48 -16.92 8.62 -8.84
C SER A 48 -16.99 8.01 -10.26
N GLU A 49 -16.61 8.76 -11.29
CA GLU A 49 -16.51 8.26 -12.68
C GLU A 49 -15.49 7.12 -12.79
N GLY A 50 -14.40 7.25 -12.04
CA GLY A 50 -13.36 6.25 -11.93
C GLY A 50 -13.74 5.03 -11.08
N ASP A 51 -14.91 4.97 -10.44
CA ASP A 51 -15.30 3.86 -9.54
C ASP A 51 -14.24 3.59 -8.45
N PHE A 52 -13.83 4.62 -7.70
CA PHE A 52 -13.04 4.46 -6.48
C PHE A 52 -13.41 5.47 -5.39
N GLU A 53 -13.23 5.07 -4.14
CA GLU A 53 -13.44 5.95 -3.00
C GLU A 53 -12.31 6.96 -2.86
N LEU A 54 -12.66 8.21 -2.55
CA LEU A 54 -11.73 9.30 -2.24
C LEU A 54 -12.02 9.82 -0.83
N GLN A 55 -11.03 9.77 0.05
CA GLN A 55 -11.12 10.34 1.40
C GLN A 55 -9.92 11.23 1.70
N GLY A 56 -10.10 12.25 2.54
CA GLY A 56 -9.04 13.17 2.94
C GLY A 56 -9.10 13.56 4.41
N TYR A 57 -7.97 13.44 5.10
CA TYR A 57 -7.83 13.73 6.53
C TYR A 57 -6.58 14.56 6.82
N ALA A 58 -6.63 15.36 7.88
CA ALA A 58 -5.51 16.19 8.33
C ALA A 58 -5.03 15.80 9.73
N PHE A 59 -3.72 15.69 9.86
CA PHE A 59 -2.98 15.70 11.11
C PHE A 59 -2.28 17.05 11.22
N GLU A 60 -2.48 17.73 12.35
CA GLU A 60 -1.96 19.08 12.57
C GLU A 60 -1.05 19.07 13.79
N ALA A 61 0.08 19.75 13.67
CA ALA A 61 0.95 20.07 14.80
C ALA A 61 0.59 21.44 15.38
N ALA A 62 0.99 21.69 16.63
CA ALA A 62 0.95 23.04 17.17
C ALA A 62 1.93 23.95 16.39
N GLU A 63 1.59 25.24 16.26
CA GLU A 63 2.46 26.20 15.62
C GLU A 63 3.79 26.34 16.39
N GLU A 64 4.91 26.20 15.69
CA GLU A 64 6.23 26.46 16.26
C GLU A 64 6.66 27.90 15.96
N GLN A 65 7.23 28.59 16.96
CA GLN A 65 7.73 29.96 16.79
C GLN A 65 9.02 30.04 15.95
N LEU A 66 9.77 28.93 15.90
CA LEU A 66 11.11 28.89 15.31
C LEU A 66 11.17 28.11 13.99
N ARG A 67 10.16 27.29 13.69
CA ARG A 67 10.12 26.51 12.45
C ARG A 67 8.80 26.74 11.72
N PRO A 68 8.84 26.95 10.40
CA PRO A 68 7.63 26.96 9.61
C PRO A 68 7.00 25.56 9.60
N PRO A 69 5.68 25.45 9.43
CA PRO A 69 5.04 24.15 9.23
C PRO A 69 5.59 23.48 7.98
N ARG A 70 5.99 22.21 8.11
CA ARG A 70 6.43 21.38 6.98
C ARG A 70 5.32 20.45 6.55
N THR A 71 4.32 21.02 5.89
CA THR A 71 3.12 20.30 5.48
C THR A 71 3.34 19.47 4.21
N VAL A 72 2.89 18.22 4.24
CA VAL A 72 3.05 17.23 3.16
C VAL A 72 1.74 16.48 2.96
N ARG A 73 1.29 16.33 1.71
CA ARG A 73 0.14 15.49 1.36
C ARG A 73 0.63 14.14 0.86
N VAL A 74 0.21 13.06 1.51
CA VAL A 74 0.46 11.69 1.05
C VAL A 74 -0.82 11.07 0.49
N GLY A 75 -0.68 10.26 -0.57
CA GLY A 75 -1.74 9.47 -1.18
C GLY A 75 -1.48 7.97 -1.06
N LEU A 76 -2.48 7.22 -0.62
CA LEU A 76 -2.43 5.77 -0.43
C LEU A 76 -3.42 5.11 -1.38
N VAL A 77 -2.93 4.27 -2.29
CA VAL A 77 -3.78 3.63 -3.32
C VAL A 77 -3.96 2.14 -3.03
N GLN A 78 -5.21 1.72 -2.85
CA GLN A 78 -5.60 0.32 -2.88
C GLN A 78 -6.48 0.01 -4.09
N ASN A 79 -6.20 -1.08 -4.79
CA ASN A 79 -6.96 -1.54 -5.94
C ASN A 79 -6.99 -3.06 -6.11
N ARG A 80 -8.06 -3.52 -6.77
CA ARG A 80 -8.19 -4.88 -7.29
C ARG A 80 -7.52 -4.97 -8.66
N THR A 81 -7.20 -6.19 -9.07
CA THR A 81 -6.78 -6.45 -10.46
C THR A 81 -7.96 -6.23 -11.42
N PRO A 82 -7.77 -5.48 -12.52
CA PRO A 82 -8.86 -5.11 -13.43
C PRO A 82 -9.28 -6.25 -14.36
N LEU A 83 -8.41 -7.24 -14.56
CA LEU A 83 -8.62 -8.36 -15.48
C LEU A 83 -8.53 -9.70 -14.73
N PRO A 84 -9.20 -10.77 -15.21
CA PRO A 84 -9.08 -12.13 -14.65
C PRO A 84 -7.63 -12.61 -14.65
N ALA A 85 -7.19 -13.34 -13.63
CA ALA A 85 -5.77 -13.64 -13.41
C ALA A 85 -5.08 -14.42 -14.55
N ASP A 86 -5.85 -15.07 -15.42
CA ASP A 86 -5.39 -15.84 -16.58
C ASP A 86 -5.16 -15.01 -17.86
N ALA A 87 -5.54 -13.73 -17.85
CA ALA A 87 -5.29 -12.87 -19.00
C ALA A 87 -3.77 -12.60 -19.19
N PRO A 88 -3.32 -12.34 -20.43
CA PRO A 88 -1.89 -12.20 -20.73
C PRO A 88 -1.19 -11.15 -19.86
N VAL A 89 -0.01 -11.47 -19.34
CA VAL A 89 0.79 -10.64 -18.43
C VAL A 89 0.87 -9.18 -18.89
N ALA A 90 1.22 -8.94 -20.16
CA ALA A 90 1.33 -7.59 -20.72
C ALA A 90 0.01 -6.81 -20.70
N LYS A 91 -1.15 -7.47 -20.92
CA LYS A 91 -2.48 -6.84 -20.84
C LYS A 91 -2.82 -6.49 -19.39
N GLN A 92 -2.47 -7.37 -18.46
CA GLN A 92 -2.62 -7.17 -17.02
C GLN A 92 -1.89 -5.93 -16.53
N VAL A 93 -0.59 -5.85 -16.80
CA VAL A 93 0.26 -4.73 -16.41
C VAL A 93 -0.25 -3.44 -17.04
N THR A 94 -0.60 -3.45 -18.33
CA THR A 94 -1.15 -2.27 -19.02
C THR A 94 -2.47 -1.79 -18.40
N ALA A 95 -3.37 -2.72 -18.06
CA ALA A 95 -4.64 -2.37 -17.44
C ALA A 95 -4.45 -1.79 -16.02
N LEU A 96 -3.49 -2.33 -15.26
CA LEU A 96 -3.10 -1.80 -13.96
C LEU A 96 -2.47 -0.42 -14.08
N HIS A 97 -1.56 -0.21 -15.03
CA HIS A 97 -0.97 1.12 -15.30
C HIS A 97 -2.05 2.16 -15.60
N ARG A 98 -2.99 1.86 -16.51
CA ARG A 98 -4.10 2.78 -16.82
C ARG A 98 -4.98 3.07 -15.61
N ARG A 99 -5.27 2.05 -14.79
CA ARG A 99 -6.05 2.22 -13.57
C ARG A 99 -5.35 3.12 -12.56
N ILE A 100 -4.05 2.92 -12.36
CA ILE A 100 -3.26 3.73 -11.43
C ILE A 100 -3.08 5.15 -11.97
N GLU A 101 -2.89 5.34 -13.27
CA GLU A 101 -2.80 6.66 -13.89
C GLU A 101 -4.03 7.51 -13.56
N SER A 102 -5.25 6.99 -13.73
CA SER A 102 -6.47 7.75 -13.43
C SER A 102 -6.59 8.12 -11.95
N ILE A 103 -6.17 7.24 -11.04
CA ILE A 103 -6.16 7.50 -9.59
C ILE A 103 -5.10 8.56 -9.25
N VAL A 104 -3.90 8.47 -9.85
CA VAL A 104 -2.81 9.43 -9.64
C VAL A 104 -3.20 10.82 -10.16
N GLU A 105 -3.95 10.91 -11.25
CA GLU A 105 -4.47 12.19 -11.75
C GLU A 105 -5.41 12.87 -10.73
N VAL A 106 -6.28 12.11 -10.08
CA VAL A 106 -7.13 12.62 -8.98
C VAL A 106 -6.28 13.00 -7.76
N ALA A 107 -5.29 12.20 -7.41
CA ALA A 107 -4.35 12.52 -6.32
C ALA A 107 -3.60 13.83 -6.58
N ALA A 108 -3.18 14.07 -7.83
CA ALA A 108 -2.52 15.31 -8.23
C ALA A 108 -3.47 16.52 -8.12
N VAL A 109 -4.74 16.37 -8.51
CA VAL A 109 -5.77 17.42 -8.28
C VAL A 109 -5.92 17.75 -6.79
N CYS A 110 -5.80 16.75 -5.93
CA CYS A 110 -5.86 16.92 -4.48
C CYS A 110 -4.55 17.44 -3.85
N GLY A 111 -3.53 17.72 -4.66
CA GLY A 111 -2.25 18.28 -4.23
C GLY A 111 -1.31 17.28 -3.54
N VAL A 112 -1.44 15.98 -3.81
CA VAL A 112 -0.53 14.96 -3.26
C VAL A 112 0.91 15.22 -3.65
N ASN A 113 1.82 15.11 -2.68
CA ASN A 113 3.25 15.25 -2.86
C ASN A 113 3.96 13.89 -2.95
N ILE A 114 3.46 12.89 -2.22
CA ILE A 114 4.03 11.53 -2.19
C ILE A 114 2.89 10.53 -2.34
N ILE A 115 2.95 9.65 -3.34
CA ILE A 115 1.96 8.58 -3.53
C ILE A 115 2.62 7.21 -3.40
N CYS A 116 1.93 6.29 -2.73
CA CYS A 116 2.37 4.92 -2.58
C CYS A 116 1.27 3.95 -3.04
N PHE A 117 1.68 2.94 -3.79
CA PHE A 117 0.82 1.85 -4.23
C PHE A 117 0.94 0.64 -3.28
N GLN A 118 -0.02 -0.28 -3.36
CA GLN A 118 0.00 -1.54 -2.61
C GLN A 118 1.15 -2.48 -3.05
N GLU A 119 1.36 -3.57 -2.30
CA GLU A 119 2.39 -4.55 -2.61
C GLU A 119 2.15 -5.25 -3.95
N ALA A 120 3.22 -5.42 -4.75
CA ALA A 120 3.21 -6.09 -6.04
C ALA A 120 2.05 -5.62 -6.94
N TRP A 121 1.84 -4.30 -7.01
CA TRP A 121 0.61 -3.70 -7.56
C TRP A 121 0.39 -4.01 -9.05
N THR A 122 1.44 -4.43 -9.78
CA THR A 122 1.42 -4.73 -11.21
C THR A 122 1.03 -6.17 -11.56
N MET A 123 0.71 -7.01 -10.58
CA MET A 123 0.35 -8.40 -10.80
C MET A 123 -0.78 -8.87 -9.88
N PRO A 124 -1.56 -9.90 -10.27
CA PRO A 124 -2.31 -10.69 -9.30
C PRO A 124 -1.36 -11.25 -8.24
N PHE A 125 -1.80 -11.39 -6.99
CA PHE A 125 -0.91 -11.83 -5.91
C PHE A 125 -0.76 -13.38 -5.93
N ALA A 126 -0.23 -13.91 -7.03
CA ALA A 126 -0.23 -15.32 -7.40
C ALA A 126 0.70 -16.22 -6.57
N PHE A 127 1.36 -15.70 -5.53
CA PHE A 127 2.34 -16.45 -4.74
C PHE A 127 1.70 -17.64 -4.00
N CYS A 128 0.38 -17.65 -3.80
CA CYS A 128 -0.36 -18.79 -3.26
C CYS A 128 -0.29 -20.04 -4.14
N THR A 129 -0.16 -19.88 -5.46
CA THR A 129 -0.13 -20.99 -6.42
C THR A 129 1.19 -21.76 -6.37
N ARG A 130 2.29 -21.11 -5.98
CA ARG A 130 3.69 -21.61 -6.02
C ARG A 130 4.22 -21.89 -7.43
N GLU A 131 3.39 -21.72 -8.45
CA GLU A 131 3.76 -21.91 -9.85
C GLU A 131 4.78 -20.86 -10.27
N LYS A 132 5.76 -21.26 -11.10
CA LYS A 132 6.74 -20.29 -11.63
C LYS A 132 6.16 -19.51 -12.79
N LEU A 133 5.73 -20.21 -13.83
CA LEU A 133 5.14 -19.58 -15.00
C LEU A 133 3.61 -19.57 -14.92
N PRO A 134 2.95 -18.51 -15.44
CA PRO A 134 3.54 -17.30 -16.03
C PRO A 134 3.97 -16.25 -14.99
N TRP A 135 3.79 -16.50 -13.69
CA TRP A 135 3.92 -15.48 -12.64
C TRP A 135 5.28 -14.80 -12.54
N THR A 136 6.39 -15.50 -12.80
CA THR A 136 7.72 -14.90 -12.82
C THR A 136 7.97 -14.00 -14.03
N GLU A 137 7.12 -14.04 -15.07
CA GLU A 137 7.19 -13.12 -16.22
C GLU A 137 6.80 -11.68 -15.83
N PHE A 138 6.01 -11.51 -14.75
CA PHE A 138 5.72 -10.19 -14.18
C PHE A 138 6.95 -9.51 -13.56
N ALA A 139 8.05 -10.23 -13.37
CA ALA A 139 9.25 -9.67 -12.78
C ALA A 139 9.96 -8.72 -13.75
N GLU A 140 10.18 -7.49 -13.33
CA GLU A 140 10.77 -6.42 -14.13
C GLU A 140 12.06 -5.89 -13.50
N SER A 141 12.88 -5.18 -14.26
CA SER A 141 14.00 -4.42 -13.69
C SER A 141 13.49 -3.29 -12.79
N ALA A 142 14.11 -3.09 -11.64
CA ALA A 142 13.72 -2.05 -10.70
C ALA A 142 14.02 -0.63 -11.23
N GLU A 143 15.14 -0.46 -11.92
CA GLU A 143 15.61 0.86 -12.39
C GLU A 143 15.00 1.22 -13.76
N ASP A 144 14.90 0.25 -14.66
CA ASP A 144 14.50 0.46 -16.06
C ASP A 144 13.42 -0.52 -16.54
N GLY A 145 12.63 -1.10 -15.64
CA GLY A 145 11.41 -1.82 -16.00
C GLY A 145 10.36 -0.91 -16.67
N PRO A 146 9.44 -1.46 -17.48
CA PRO A 146 8.35 -0.67 -18.04
C PRO A 146 7.51 0.02 -16.97
N THR A 147 7.32 -0.60 -15.80
CA THR A 147 6.63 -0.01 -14.66
C THR A 147 7.39 1.17 -14.06
N SER A 148 8.70 1.04 -13.80
CA SER A 148 9.50 2.15 -13.29
C SER A 148 9.49 3.34 -14.25
N ARG A 149 9.64 3.10 -15.57
CA ARG A 149 9.53 4.16 -16.59
C ARG A 149 8.16 4.83 -16.62
N PHE A 150 7.09 4.07 -16.43
CA PHE A 150 5.74 4.61 -16.29
C PHE A 150 5.64 5.52 -15.05
N CYS A 151 6.12 5.07 -13.89
CA CYS A 151 6.14 5.86 -12.66
C CYS A 151 7.00 7.12 -12.78
N GLN A 152 8.16 7.07 -13.46
CA GLN A 152 8.99 8.25 -13.73
C GLN A 152 8.25 9.34 -14.51
N LYS A 153 7.43 8.96 -15.50
CA LYS A 153 6.61 9.91 -16.26
C LYS A 153 5.55 10.55 -15.38
N LEU A 154 4.83 9.76 -14.58
CA LEU A 154 3.83 10.27 -13.65
C LEU A 154 4.43 11.21 -12.60
N ALA A 155 5.54 10.80 -11.99
CA ALA A 155 6.25 11.57 -10.97
C ALA A 155 6.64 12.95 -11.50
N LYS A 156 7.26 12.99 -12.70
CA LYS A 156 7.65 14.25 -13.35
C LYS A 156 6.44 15.09 -13.79
N LYS A 157 5.41 14.47 -14.37
CA LYS A 157 4.19 15.16 -14.84
C LYS A 157 3.48 15.88 -13.69
N HIS A 158 3.44 15.28 -12.51
CA HIS A 158 2.68 15.77 -11.37
C HIS A 158 3.53 16.37 -10.25
N ASN A 159 4.85 16.48 -10.44
CA ASN A 159 5.80 16.92 -9.40
C ASN A 159 5.59 16.16 -8.07
N MET A 160 5.49 14.84 -8.17
CA MET A 160 5.09 13.94 -7.08
C MET A 160 6.11 12.82 -6.91
N VAL A 161 6.47 12.49 -5.68
CA VAL A 161 7.27 11.30 -5.38
C VAL A 161 6.36 10.07 -5.50
N VAL A 162 6.84 9.02 -6.16
CA VAL A 162 6.09 7.76 -6.35
C VAL A 162 6.85 6.60 -5.69
N VAL A 163 6.17 5.86 -4.82
CA VAL A 163 6.65 4.61 -4.22
C VAL A 163 5.94 3.44 -4.91
N SER A 164 6.72 2.61 -5.62
CA SER A 164 6.21 1.55 -6.50
C SER A 164 6.72 0.16 -6.08
N PRO A 165 5.92 -0.63 -5.34
CA PRO A 165 6.24 -2.01 -4.99
C PRO A 165 6.00 -2.99 -6.15
N ILE A 166 7.05 -3.64 -6.63
CA ILE A 166 7.04 -4.56 -7.78
C ILE A 166 7.73 -5.89 -7.44
N LEU A 167 7.50 -6.90 -8.29
CA LEU A 167 8.40 -8.05 -8.38
C LEU A 167 9.61 -7.65 -9.24
N GLU A 168 10.78 -7.63 -8.65
CA GLU A 168 12.03 -7.28 -9.31
C GLU A 168 12.71 -8.54 -9.87
N ARG A 169 13.31 -8.42 -11.07
CA ARG A 169 14.30 -9.35 -11.61
C ARG A 169 15.66 -8.66 -11.66
N ASP A 170 16.59 -9.13 -10.83
CA ASP A 170 17.94 -8.59 -10.73
C ASP A 170 18.86 -9.26 -11.76
N ARG A 171 18.97 -8.64 -12.94
CA ARG A 171 19.78 -9.17 -14.06
C ARG A 171 21.27 -9.21 -13.75
N GLU A 172 21.77 -8.28 -12.95
CA GLU A 172 23.18 -8.21 -12.58
C GLU A 172 23.57 -9.36 -11.64
N HIS A 173 22.62 -9.86 -10.86
CA HIS A 173 22.81 -10.95 -9.90
C HIS A 173 22.07 -12.22 -10.34
N GLY A 174 22.20 -12.61 -11.61
CA GLY A 174 21.76 -13.91 -12.11
C GLY A 174 20.25 -14.09 -12.23
N ASP A 175 19.53 -13.02 -12.59
CA ASP A 175 18.08 -12.99 -12.75
C ASP A 175 17.28 -13.37 -11.48
N VAL A 176 17.91 -13.22 -10.30
CA VAL A 176 17.27 -13.49 -9.01
C VAL A 176 16.07 -12.57 -8.81
N LEU A 177 14.98 -13.14 -8.31
CA LEU A 177 13.75 -12.42 -8.06
C LEU A 177 13.75 -11.81 -6.65
N TRP A 178 13.16 -10.63 -6.53
CA TRP A 178 13.03 -9.91 -5.26
C TRP A 178 11.66 -9.23 -5.14
N ASN A 179 11.16 -9.09 -3.92
CA ASN A 179 10.04 -8.20 -3.64
C ASN A 179 10.59 -6.83 -3.24
N THR A 180 10.32 -5.82 -4.07
CA THR A 180 11.09 -4.58 -4.08
C THR A 180 10.17 -3.37 -4.20
N ALA A 181 10.40 -2.36 -3.37
CA ALA A 181 9.81 -1.04 -3.56
C ALA A 181 10.83 -0.08 -4.18
N VAL A 182 10.48 0.48 -5.33
CA VAL A 182 11.26 1.51 -6.04
C VAL A 182 10.75 2.88 -5.62
N VAL A 183 11.66 3.79 -5.30
CA VAL A 183 11.31 5.19 -4.96
C VAL A 183 11.73 6.10 -6.09
N ILE A 184 10.76 6.79 -6.68
CA ILE A 184 10.93 7.72 -7.79
C ILE A 184 10.74 9.15 -7.26
N SER A 185 11.75 10.00 -7.47
CA SER A 185 11.70 11.43 -7.14
C SER A 185 10.65 12.18 -7.96
N ASN A 186 10.17 13.31 -7.43
CA ASN A 186 9.31 14.24 -8.15
C ASN A 186 9.92 14.83 -9.43
N SER A 187 11.24 14.72 -9.62
CA SER A 187 11.90 15.06 -10.88
C SER A 187 11.74 14.00 -11.99
N GLY A 188 11.26 12.80 -11.63
CA GLY A 188 11.24 11.61 -12.47
C GLY A 188 12.52 10.77 -12.40
N ALA A 189 13.50 11.13 -11.57
CA ALA A 189 14.68 10.28 -11.34
C ALA A 189 14.37 9.14 -10.36
N VAL A 190 14.86 7.94 -10.63
CA VAL A 190 14.85 6.85 -9.64
C VAL A 190 15.85 7.20 -8.54
N LEU A 191 15.39 7.31 -7.29
CA LEU A 191 16.27 7.56 -6.13
C LEU A 191 16.97 6.29 -5.67
N GLY A 192 16.30 5.16 -5.84
CA GLY A 192 16.80 3.84 -5.47
C GLY A 192 15.67 2.87 -5.17
N LYS A 193 16.00 1.79 -4.48
CA LYS A 193 15.08 0.70 -4.14
C LYS A 193 15.33 0.16 -2.74
N THR A 194 14.32 -0.45 -2.15
CA THR A 194 14.41 -1.26 -0.93
C THR A 194 13.77 -2.63 -1.17
N ARG A 195 14.32 -3.67 -0.55
CA ARG A 195 13.87 -5.06 -0.70
C ARG A 195 13.21 -5.55 0.58
N LYS A 196 12.25 -6.47 0.46
CA LYS A 196 11.47 -7.00 1.57
C LYS A 196 12.38 -7.76 2.55
N ASN A 197 12.61 -7.18 3.73
CA ASN A 197 13.51 -7.76 4.75
C ASN A 197 12.99 -9.06 5.37
N HIS A 198 11.68 -9.20 5.54
CA HIS A 198 11.07 -10.36 6.19
C HIS A 198 10.10 -11.07 5.23
N ILE A 199 10.39 -12.33 4.89
CA ILE A 199 9.63 -13.09 3.90
C ILE A 199 8.69 -14.08 4.61
N PRO A 200 7.37 -14.02 4.37
CA PRO A 200 6.44 -14.98 4.95
C PRO A 200 6.60 -16.36 4.33
N ARG A 201 6.24 -17.37 5.13
CA ARG A 201 6.16 -18.79 4.74
C ARG A 201 4.86 -19.44 5.22
N VAL A 202 3.84 -18.63 5.52
CA VAL A 202 2.66 -19.02 6.29
C VAL A 202 1.44 -19.10 5.37
N GLY A 203 0.75 -20.24 5.36
CA GLY A 203 -0.50 -20.42 4.63
C GLY A 203 -0.35 -20.23 3.12
N ASP A 204 -1.19 -19.35 2.56
CA ASP A 204 -1.16 -18.96 1.15
C ASP A 204 0.01 -18.03 0.80
N PHE A 205 0.67 -17.42 1.80
CA PHE A 205 1.80 -16.52 1.60
C PHE A 205 3.11 -17.31 1.44
N ASN A 206 3.18 -18.12 0.38
CA ASN A 206 4.35 -18.95 0.01
C ASN A 206 5.43 -18.15 -0.72
N GLU A 207 5.62 -16.90 -0.31
CA GLU A 207 6.51 -15.93 -0.97
C GLU A 207 7.96 -16.39 -1.02
N SER A 208 8.43 -17.08 0.03
CA SER A 208 9.78 -17.66 0.09
C SER A 208 10.11 -18.66 -1.01
N THR A 209 9.10 -19.14 -1.74
CA THR A 209 9.36 -19.97 -2.93
C THR A 209 9.85 -19.12 -4.11
N TYR A 210 9.57 -17.82 -4.14
CA TYR A 210 9.90 -16.92 -5.25
C TYR A 210 11.15 -16.06 -5.00
N TYR A 211 11.35 -15.58 -3.77
CA TYR A 211 12.43 -14.63 -3.45
C TYR A 211 12.96 -14.80 -2.02
N MET A 212 14.19 -14.31 -1.81
CA MET A 212 14.92 -14.37 -0.54
C MET A 212 14.77 -13.08 0.26
N GLU A 213 15.18 -13.12 1.53
CA GLU A 213 15.21 -11.95 2.44
C GLU A 213 16.09 -10.83 1.88
N GLY A 214 15.58 -9.60 1.95
CA GLY A 214 16.24 -8.41 1.41
C GLY A 214 17.64 -8.19 1.96
N ASN A 215 18.55 -7.77 1.08
CA ASN A 215 19.96 -7.55 1.38
C ASN A 215 20.39 -6.08 1.38
N LEU A 216 19.43 -5.15 1.41
CA LEU A 216 19.66 -3.70 1.31
C LEU A 216 19.54 -2.95 2.65
N GLY A 217 19.29 -3.68 3.74
CA GLY A 217 19.12 -3.09 5.07
C GLY A 217 17.82 -2.31 5.20
N HIS A 218 17.90 -1.11 5.79
CA HIS A 218 16.73 -0.28 6.11
C HIS A 218 16.90 1.13 5.51
N PRO A 219 16.98 1.27 4.18
CA PRO A 219 17.28 2.55 3.55
C PRO A 219 16.16 3.57 3.79
N VAL A 220 16.56 4.83 3.95
CA VAL A 220 15.67 6.00 4.05
C VAL A 220 15.99 6.93 2.90
N PHE A 221 14.96 7.36 2.18
CA PHE A 221 15.07 8.17 0.99
C PHE A 221 14.76 9.62 1.33
N GLN A 222 15.76 10.50 1.20
CA GLN A 222 15.56 11.94 1.30
C GLN A 222 14.87 12.45 0.04
N THR A 223 13.69 13.04 0.20
CA THR A 223 12.95 13.71 -0.88
C THR A 223 12.79 15.19 -0.57
N GLN A 224 12.27 15.97 -1.53
CA GLN A 224 11.85 17.35 -1.27
C GLN A 224 10.73 17.45 -0.21
N PHE A 225 9.96 16.38 -0.05
CA PHE A 225 8.78 16.32 0.82
C PHE A 225 9.03 15.57 2.13
N GLY A 226 10.29 15.23 2.44
CA GLY A 226 10.68 14.55 3.68
C GLY A 226 11.44 13.25 3.45
N ARG A 227 11.88 12.66 4.56
CA ARG A 227 12.57 11.37 4.62
C ARG A 227 11.55 10.25 4.70
N ILE A 228 11.51 9.42 3.68
CA ILE A 228 10.55 8.31 3.58
C ILE A 228 11.24 6.95 3.61
N ALA A 229 10.55 5.96 4.13
CA ALA A 229 10.96 4.56 4.10
C ALA A 229 9.80 3.66 3.69
N VAL A 230 10.10 2.42 3.34
CA VAL A 230 9.08 1.43 2.93
C VAL A 230 9.31 0.12 3.69
N ASN A 231 8.43 -0.17 4.63
CA ASN A 231 8.36 -1.46 5.31
C ASN A 231 7.41 -2.38 4.55
N ILE A 232 7.94 -3.31 3.73
CA ILE A 232 7.11 -4.10 2.82
C ILE A 232 6.38 -5.23 3.57
N CYS A 233 5.05 -5.18 3.54
CA CYS A 233 4.11 -6.25 3.92
C CYS A 233 4.41 -6.97 5.25
N TYR A 234 4.95 -8.19 5.20
CA TYR A 234 5.19 -9.05 6.38
C TYR A 234 6.21 -8.45 7.36
N GLY A 235 7.01 -7.48 6.90
CA GLY A 235 7.81 -6.64 7.78
C GLY A 235 6.98 -5.84 8.80
N ARG A 236 5.65 -5.73 8.63
CA ARG A 236 4.74 -5.10 9.61
C ARG A 236 4.74 -5.80 10.97
N HIS A 237 4.93 -7.12 10.99
CA HIS A 237 4.92 -7.94 12.20
C HIS A 237 6.21 -7.83 13.03
N HIS A 238 7.21 -7.09 12.55
CA HIS A 238 8.55 -7.05 13.13
C HIS A 238 8.83 -5.64 13.68
N PRO A 239 8.60 -5.38 14.98
CA PRO A 239 8.86 -4.07 15.58
C PRO A 239 10.28 -3.53 15.33
N LEU A 240 11.27 -4.42 15.30
CA LEU A 240 12.66 -4.05 15.00
C LEU A 240 12.85 -3.52 13.57
N ASN A 241 12.09 -4.02 12.59
CA ASN A 241 12.16 -3.54 11.21
C ASN A 241 11.67 -2.08 11.13
N TRP A 242 10.55 -1.77 11.80
CA TRP A 242 10.05 -0.38 11.93
C TRP A 242 11.06 0.52 12.64
N LEU A 243 11.62 0.04 13.75
CA LEU A 243 12.61 0.75 14.54
C LEU A 243 13.83 1.13 13.72
N MET A 244 14.37 0.21 12.91
CA MET A 244 15.56 0.48 12.12
C MET A 244 15.35 1.55 11.05
N TYR A 245 14.17 1.64 10.44
CA TYR A 245 13.84 2.76 9.54
C TYR A 245 13.78 4.10 10.29
N SER A 246 13.21 4.12 11.50
CA SER A 246 13.15 5.34 12.33
C SER A 246 14.53 5.77 12.83
N ILE A 247 15.37 4.83 13.29
CA ILE A 247 16.78 5.08 13.65
C ILE A 247 17.54 5.71 12.48
N ASN A 248 17.26 5.26 11.25
CA ASN A 248 17.85 5.82 10.04
C ASN A 248 17.21 7.16 9.59
N GLY A 249 16.29 7.71 10.39
CA GLY A 249 15.75 9.06 10.23
C GLY A 249 14.44 9.14 9.44
N ALA A 250 13.71 8.04 9.22
CA ALA A 250 12.44 8.07 8.52
C ALA A 250 11.38 8.92 9.25
N GLU A 251 10.73 9.83 8.53
CA GLU A 251 9.63 10.65 9.04
C GLU A 251 8.26 10.04 8.67
N ILE A 252 8.20 9.37 7.51
CA ILE A 252 7.02 8.67 7.02
C ILE A 252 7.45 7.27 6.56
N ILE A 253 6.83 6.23 7.11
CA ILE A 253 7.07 4.83 6.75
C ILE A 253 5.84 4.26 6.06
N PHE A 254 5.95 3.99 4.76
CA PHE A 254 4.90 3.31 4.01
C PHE A 254 4.95 1.80 4.27
N ASN A 255 3.78 1.17 4.40
CA ASN A 255 3.64 -0.27 4.56
C ASN A 255 2.69 -0.86 3.49
N PRO A 256 3.18 -0.99 2.24
CA PRO A 256 2.44 -1.64 1.19
C PRO A 256 2.35 -3.14 1.49
N SER A 257 1.12 -3.66 1.48
CA SER A 257 0.79 -5.02 1.88
C SER A 257 -0.20 -5.67 0.90
N ALA A 258 -0.17 -6.99 0.88
CA ALA A 258 -1.26 -7.83 0.38
C ALA A 258 -1.48 -8.92 1.44
N THR A 259 -2.60 -8.87 2.15
CA THR A 259 -2.91 -9.81 3.24
C THR A 259 -4.39 -10.18 3.27
N ILE A 260 -4.70 -11.38 3.80
CA ILE A 260 -6.04 -11.97 3.83
C ILE A 260 -6.36 -12.62 5.19
N GLY A 261 -7.65 -12.81 5.45
CA GLY A 261 -8.13 -13.66 6.54
C GLY A 261 -8.32 -12.96 7.88
N ALA A 262 -9.25 -13.49 8.69
CA ALA A 262 -9.70 -12.88 9.94
C ALA A 262 -8.59 -12.68 10.98
N LEU A 263 -7.62 -13.62 11.05
CA LEU A 263 -6.48 -13.49 11.96
C LEU A 263 -5.62 -12.27 11.59
N SER A 264 -5.32 -12.09 10.31
CA SER A 264 -4.54 -10.93 9.87
C SER A 264 -5.34 -9.63 9.98
N GLU A 265 -6.65 -9.64 9.76
CA GLU A 265 -7.49 -8.45 9.88
C GLU A 265 -7.47 -7.90 11.31
N SER A 266 -7.46 -8.78 12.31
CA SER A 266 -7.40 -8.40 13.73
C SER A 266 -6.09 -7.68 14.11
N LEU A 267 -5.00 -7.96 13.38
CA LEU A 267 -3.69 -7.33 13.61
C LEU A 267 -3.53 -5.99 12.88
N TRP A 268 -4.29 -5.79 11.79
CA TRP A 268 -4.18 -4.63 10.92
C TRP A 268 -4.31 -3.27 11.63
N PRO A 269 -5.29 -3.03 12.54
CA PRO A 269 -5.40 -1.75 13.25
C PRO A 269 -4.35 -1.57 14.37
N VAL A 270 -3.53 -2.58 14.65
CA VAL A 270 -2.59 -2.60 15.79
C VAL A 270 -1.16 -2.28 15.35
N GLU A 271 -0.62 -3.02 14.37
CA GLU A 271 0.83 -3.11 14.15
C GLU A 271 1.44 -1.81 13.61
N ALA A 272 0.90 -1.28 12.52
CA ALA A 272 1.37 -0.02 11.94
C ALA A 272 1.11 1.16 12.90
N ARG A 273 -0.03 1.15 13.59
CA ARG A 273 -0.36 2.17 14.61
C ARG A 273 0.63 2.14 15.77
N ASN A 274 0.98 0.95 16.27
CA ASN A 274 1.99 0.80 17.31
C ASN A 274 3.36 1.27 16.83
N ALA A 275 3.73 0.99 15.58
CA ALA A 275 4.98 1.49 15.00
C ALA A 275 5.04 3.02 14.95
N ALA A 276 3.96 3.72 14.57
CA ALA A 276 3.91 5.19 14.62
C ALA A 276 4.13 5.72 16.05
N ILE A 277 3.47 5.10 17.04
CA ILE A 277 3.57 5.49 18.45
C ILE A 277 5.00 5.29 18.97
N ALA A 278 5.56 4.09 18.77
CA ALA A 278 6.86 3.71 19.32
C ALA A 278 8.03 4.47 18.70
N ASN A 279 7.90 4.90 17.44
CA ASN A 279 8.99 5.46 16.66
C ASN A 279 8.84 6.97 16.36
N HIS A 280 7.78 7.61 16.87
CA HIS A 280 7.49 9.03 16.68
C HIS A 280 7.53 9.50 15.22
N CYS A 281 7.00 8.65 14.32
CA CYS A 281 6.92 8.91 12.89
C CYS A 281 5.50 8.67 12.38
N PHE A 282 5.22 9.05 11.14
CA PHE A 282 3.97 8.68 10.47
C PHE A 282 4.11 7.31 9.84
N THR A 283 3.03 6.51 9.90
CA THR A 283 2.96 5.22 9.22
C THR A 283 1.78 5.18 8.28
N CYS A 284 1.96 4.61 7.09
CA CYS A 284 0.94 4.54 6.07
C CYS A 284 0.74 3.07 5.63
N ALA A 285 -0.15 2.35 6.30
CA ALA A 285 -0.49 0.98 5.93
C ALA A 285 -1.41 0.98 4.70
N ILE A 286 -1.12 0.14 3.70
CA ILE A 286 -1.90 0.02 2.47
C ILE A 286 -2.10 -1.46 2.18
N ASN A 287 -3.33 -1.91 1.97
CA ASN A 287 -3.60 -3.30 1.61
C ASN A 287 -4.31 -3.40 0.26
N ARG A 288 -4.03 -4.45 -0.49
CA ARG A 288 -4.82 -4.82 -1.67
C ARG A 288 -6.27 -5.15 -1.30
N VAL A 289 -7.17 -4.89 -2.26
CA VAL A 289 -8.59 -5.21 -2.13
C VAL A 289 -9.08 -6.17 -3.22
N GLY A 290 -10.18 -6.87 -2.96
CA GLY A 290 -10.89 -7.72 -3.91
C GLY A 290 -10.52 -9.20 -3.83
N LYS A 291 -11.13 -9.98 -4.72
CA LYS A 291 -10.97 -11.43 -4.82
C LYS A 291 -10.29 -11.77 -6.13
N GLU A 292 -9.24 -12.56 -6.05
CA GLU A 292 -8.47 -13.05 -7.20
C GLU A 292 -8.73 -14.56 -7.31
N TYR A 293 -9.03 -15.04 -8.52
CA TYR A 293 -9.26 -16.46 -8.82
C TYR A 293 -8.18 -16.93 -9.78
N PHE A 294 -7.60 -18.10 -9.52
CA PHE A 294 -6.52 -18.67 -10.32
C PHE A 294 -6.99 -19.89 -11.11
N PRO A 295 -6.36 -20.19 -12.27
CA PRO A 295 -6.80 -21.29 -13.14
C PRO A 295 -6.73 -22.67 -12.49
N ASN A 296 -5.70 -22.90 -11.68
CA ASN A 296 -5.39 -24.19 -11.08
C ASN A 296 -5.71 -24.18 -9.57
N GLU A 297 -6.19 -25.32 -9.07
CA GLU A 297 -6.36 -25.53 -7.63
C GLU A 297 -5.00 -25.50 -6.90
N PHE A 298 -4.97 -24.94 -5.70
CA PHE A 298 -3.83 -24.96 -4.79
C PHE A 298 -4.27 -25.34 -3.36
N THR A 299 -3.31 -25.46 -2.44
CA THR A 299 -3.60 -25.79 -1.03
C THR A 299 -2.91 -24.81 -0.10
N SER A 300 -3.64 -24.36 0.92
CA SER A 300 -3.20 -23.36 1.89
C SER A 300 -2.45 -23.97 3.08
N GLY A 301 -2.26 -25.30 3.10
CA GLY A 301 -1.61 -26.01 4.21
C GLY A 301 -2.49 -26.26 5.44
N ASP A 302 -3.81 -26.05 5.34
CA ASP A 302 -4.81 -26.28 6.40
C ASP A 302 -5.65 -27.57 6.19
N GLY A 303 -5.28 -28.38 5.19
CA GLY A 303 -6.00 -29.59 4.81
C GLY A 303 -7.18 -29.37 3.86
N LYS A 304 -7.45 -28.12 3.42
CA LYS A 304 -8.48 -27.81 2.44
C LYS A 304 -7.88 -27.54 1.05
N LYS A 305 -8.69 -27.77 0.02
CA LYS A 305 -8.43 -27.30 -1.34
C LYS A 305 -8.93 -25.87 -1.49
N ASP A 306 -8.19 -25.06 -2.22
CA ASP A 306 -8.59 -23.71 -2.58
C ASP A 306 -8.30 -23.44 -4.07
N ALA A 307 -9.01 -22.50 -4.66
CA ALA A 307 -8.76 -21.98 -6.01
C ALA A 307 -8.88 -20.43 -6.03
N GLN A 308 -9.05 -19.84 -4.86
CA GLN A 308 -9.37 -18.43 -4.69
C GLN A 308 -8.46 -17.81 -3.62
N MET A 309 -8.09 -16.55 -3.83
CA MET A 309 -7.54 -15.72 -2.78
C MET A 309 -8.41 -14.47 -2.59
N SER A 310 -8.93 -14.29 -1.37
CA SER A 310 -9.82 -13.18 -1.02
C SER A 310 -9.09 -12.13 -0.18
N GLN A 311 -8.66 -11.05 -0.81
CA GLN A 311 -7.98 -9.93 -0.17
C GLN A 311 -8.97 -8.85 0.23
N ASN A 312 -9.73 -9.09 1.29
CA ASN A 312 -10.66 -8.12 1.87
C ASN A 312 -10.27 -7.81 3.32
N ILE A 313 -9.01 -7.46 3.56
CA ILE A 313 -8.64 -6.82 4.82
C ILE A 313 -8.79 -5.33 4.58
N SER A 314 -9.84 -4.78 5.15
CA SER A 314 -10.11 -3.38 5.03
C SER A 314 -9.13 -2.58 5.88
N MET A 315 -8.68 -1.44 5.33
CA MET A 315 -8.01 -0.44 6.14
C MET A 315 -8.87 0.09 7.28
N ASP A 316 -10.20 -0.06 7.18
CA ASP A 316 -11.18 0.24 8.23
C ASP A 316 -12.45 -0.64 8.11
N CYS A 317 -12.39 -1.96 8.29
CA CYS A 317 -13.56 -2.86 8.16
C CYS A 317 -14.47 -2.79 6.89
N LEU A 318 -14.30 -1.88 5.91
CA LEU A 318 -14.99 -1.70 4.62
C LEU A 318 -14.25 -2.26 3.41
N GLY A 319 -14.88 -3.20 2.70
CA GLY A 319 -14.38 -3.73 1.44
C GLY A 319 -14.82 -2.91 0.23
N PHE A 320 -13.99 -1.97 -0.25
CA PHE A 320 -13.97 -1.43 -1.63
C PHE A 320 -12.62 -0.74 -1.95
N LEU A 321 -12.38 -0.39 -3.22
CA LEU A 321 -11.22 0.37 -3.74
C LEU A 321 -11.09 1.77 -3.10
N ARG A 322 -9.91 2.17 -2.59
CA ARG A 322 -9.69 3.48 -1.92
C ARG A 322 -8.44 4.22 -2.40
N LEU A 323 -8.56 5.54 -2.58
CA LEU A 323 -7.48 6.51 -2.46
C LEU A 323 -7.68 7.27 -1.15
N GLN A 324 -6.79 7.06 -0.18
CA GLN A 324 -6.80 7.81 1.07
C GLN A 324 -5.72 8.89 1.04
N LEU A 325 -6.14 10.12 1.28
CA LEU A 325 -5.27 11.29 1.37
C LEU A 325 -5.05 11.67 2.82
N VAL A 326 -3.78 11.84 3.18
CA VAL A 326 -3.42 12.30 4.52
C VAL A 326 -2.54 13.53 4.38
N LEU A 327 -3.03 14.65 4.92
CA LEU A 327 -2.22 15.84 5.16
C LEU A 327 -1.49 15.63 6.48
N ILE A 328 -0.17 15.66 6.41
CA ILE A 328 0.77 15.49 7.52
C ILE A 328 1.55 16.79 7.69
#